data_AF-A0A9X8VCB8-F1
#
_entry.id   AF-A0A9X8VCB8-F1
#
_cell.length_a   1.000
_cell.length_b   1.000
_cell.length_c   1.000
_cell.angle_alpha   90.00
_cell.angle_beta   90.00
_cell.angle_gamma   90.00
#
_symmetry.space_group_name_H-M   'P 1'
#
loop_
_entity.id
_entity.type
_entity.pdbx_description
1 polymer ?
#
loop_
_entity_poly.entity_id
_entity_poly.type
_entity_poly.pdbx_seq_one_letter_code
_entity_poly.pdbx_strand_id
1 'polypeptide(L)'
;AGPLTLGVMVLCIAVYILMQALGDDTVMYWLSWPQDSSQYTQLWRWISHAFLHFSLLHILFNLMWWWYLGGQMEKRLGAGKLFVLAVVSAFFSG
;
A
#
# COMPACT_ATOMS: atom_id res chain seq x y z
N ALA A 1 -12.08 9.47 -7.85
CA ALA A 1 -11.32 9.81 -6.63
C ALA A 1 -10.32 10.92 -6.97
N GLY A 2 -9.57 11.46 -6.01
CA GLY A 2 -8.52 12.43 -6.32
C GLY A 2 -7.19 11.76 -6.73
N PRO A 3 -6.15 12.56 -7.00
CA PRO A 3 -4.88 12.06 -7.50
C PRO A 3 -4.18 11.09 -6.54
N LEU A 4 -4.25 11.30 -5.22
CA LEU A 4 -3.60 10.43 -4.25
C LEU A 4 -4.28 9.06 -4.20
N THR A 5 -5.62 9.04 -4.16
CA THR A 5 -6.37 7.78 -4.15
C THR A 5 -6.03 6.95 -5.38
N LEU A 6 -6.07 7.58 -6.57
CA LEU A 6 -5.77 6.90 -7.84
C LEU A 6 -4.30 6.47 -7.92
N GLY A 7 -3.37 7.30 -7.46
CA GLY A 7 -1.94 6.97 -7.42
C GLY A 7 -1.64 5.73 -6.59
N VAL A 8 -2.23 5.63 -5.39
CA VAL A 8 -2.09 4.44 -4.53
C VAL A 8 -2.70 3.20 -5.20
N MET A 9 -3.86 3.33 -5.86
CA MET A 9 -4.46 2.20 -6.59
C MET A 9 -3.54 1.69 -7.71
N VAL A 10 -3.00 2.60 -8.52
CA VAL A 10 -2.06 2.23 -9.60
C VAL A 10 -0.81 1.56 -9.03
N LEU A 11 -0.28 2.08 -7.92
CA LEU A 11 0.88 1.49 -7.25
C LEU A 11 0.60 0.07 -6.75
N CYS A 12 -0.52 -0.17 -6.06
CA CYS A 12 -0.89 -1.51 -5.60
C CYS A 12 -1.06 -2.49 -6.77
N ILE A 13 -1.69 -2.05 -7.87
CA ILE A 13 -1.86 -2.89 -9.07
C ILE A 13 -0.50 -3.21 -9.70
N ALA A 14 0.39 -2.23 -9.81
CA ALA A 14 1.74 -2.44 -10.34
C ALA A 14 2.55 -3.43 -9.48
N VAL A 15 2.50 -3.29 -8.15
CA VAL A 15 3.15 -4.23 -7.22
C VAL A 15 2.54 -5.62 -7.33
N TYR A 16 1.22 -5.73 -7.44
CA TYR A 16 0.54 -7.01 -7.62
C TYR A 16 0.97 -7.73 -8.92
N ILE A 17 1.03 -7.00 -10.04
CA ILE A 17 1.54 -7.53 -11.31
C ILE A 17 3.00 -7.95 -11.19
N LEU A 18 3.82 -7.16 -10.50
CA LEU A 18 5.22 -7.49 -10.23
C LEU A 18 5.36 -8.79 -9.43
N MET A 19 4.50 -9.01 -8.43
CA MET A 19 4.43 -10.26 -7.67
C MET A 19 4.07 -11.45 -8.58
N GLN A 20 3.12 -11.27 -9.51
CA GLN A 20 2.79 -12.34 -10.47
C GLN A 20 3.95 -12.66 -11.43
N ALA A 21 4.79 -11.68 -11.74
CA ALA A 21 5.92 -11.85 -12.65
C ALA A 21 7.19 -12.42 -11.99
N LEU A 22 7.48 -12.02 -10.75
CA LEU A 22 8.74 -12.34 -10.06
C LEU A 22 8.58 -13.33 -8.89
N GLY A 23 7.33 -13.67 -8.54
CA GLY A 23 6.99 -14.47 -7.36
C GLY A 23 6.86 -13.64 -6.09
N ASP A 24 6.00 -14.12 -5.19
CA ASP A 24 5.68 -13.44 -3.93
C ASP A 24 6.92 -13.29 -3.04
N ASP A 25 7.72 -14.34 -2.88
CA ASP A 25 8.92 -14.34 -2.05
C ASP A 25 9.92 -13.25 -2.44
N THR A 26 10.13 -13.05 -3.75
CA THR A 26 11.07 -12.05 -4.29
C THR A 26 10.62 -10.64 -3.93
N VAL A 27 9.34 -10.33 -4.14
CA VAL A 27 8.82 -8.98 -3.90
C VAL A 27 8.66 -8.72 -2.40
N MET A 28 8.28 -9.74 -1.62
CA MET A 28 8.26 -9.68 -0.16
C MET A 28 9.65 -9.39 0.38
N TYR A 29 10.70 -10.04 -0.13
CA TYR A 29 12.07 -9.75 0.28
C TYR A 29 12.41 -8.27 0.13
N TRP A 30 11.87 -7.54 -0.85
CA TRP A 30 12.14 -6.10 -1.03
C TRP A 30 11.23 -5.17 -0.22
N LEU A 31 9.94 -5.53 -0.06
CA LEU A 31 8.90 -4.59 0.39
C LEU A 31 8.25 -4.96 1.73
N SER A 32 8.51 -6.15 2.29
CA SER A 32 7.95 -6.55 3.59
C SER A 32 8.46 -5.68 4.73
N TRP A 33 7.73 -5.72 5.85
CA TRP A 33 8.16 -5.18 7.13
C TRP A 33 9.58 -5.63 7.52
N PRO A 34 10.38 -4.80 8.23
CA PRO A 34 11.71 -5.20 8.66
C PRO A 34 11.71 -6.48 9.50
N GLN A 35 12.51 -7.46 9.10
CA GLN A 35 12.61 -8.77 9.77
C GLN A 35 13.69 -8.79 10.85
N ASP A 36 14.73 -7.97 10.70
CA ASP A 36 15.85 -7.88 11.63
C ASP A 36 16.46 -6.46 11.67
N SER A 37 17.40 -6.25 12.58
CA SER A 37 18.02 -4.94 12.82
C SER A 37 18.83 -4.39 11.63
N SER A 38 19.28 -5.24 10.71
CA SER A 38 19.98 -4.78 9.49
C SER A 38 19.02 -4.06 8.53
N GLN A 39 17.72 -4.33 8.63
CA GLN A 39 16.69 -3.75 7.77
C GLN A 39 16.06 -2.47 8.32
N TYR A 40 16.36 -2.06 9.55
CA TYR A 40 15.73 -0.87 10.16
C TYR A 40 16.03 0.44 9.42
N THR A 41 17.20 0.52 8.79
CA THR A 41 17.61 1.68 7.98
C THR A 41 16.88 1.74 6.63
N GLN A 42 16.19 0.66 6.23
CA GLN A 42 15.43 0.58 4.99
C GLN A 42 14.05 1.22 5.19
N LEU A 43 14.03 2.55 5.24
CA LEU A 43 12.88 3.35 5.69
C LEU A 43 11.57 3.07 4.94
N TRP A 44 11.63 2.61 3.69
CA TRP A 44 10.44 2.27 2.92
C TRP A 44 9.68 1.06 3.49
N ARG A 45 10.36 0.11 4.13
CA ARG A 45 9.77 -1.14 4.66
C ARG A 45 8.71 -0.93 5.72
N TRP A 46 8.79 0.19 6.43
CA TRP A 46 7.84 0.58 7.48
C TRP A 46 6.45 0.94 6.94
N ILE A 47 6.29 1.04 5.61
CA ILE A 47 5.03 1.38 4.95
C ILE A 47 4.78 0.49 3.73
N SER A 48 5.82 0.04 3.03
CA SER A 48 5.68 -0.63 1.73
C SER A 48 4.95 -1.97 1.78
N HIS A 49 4.90 -2.61 2.95
CA HIS A 49 4.11 -3.83 3.16
C HIS A 49 2.62 -3.62 2.88
N ALA A 50 2.10 -2.40 3.03
CA ALA A 50 0.70 -2.06 2.73
C ALA A 50 0.33 -2.19 1.24
N PHE A 51 1.32 -2.25 0.34
CA PHE A 51 1.07 -2.42 -1.10
C PHE A 51 1.03 -3.89 -1.54
N LEU A 52 1.41 -4.84 -0.68
CA LEU A 52 1.49 -6.26 -1.00
C LEU A 52 0.11 -6.93 -0.91
N HIS A 53 -0.26 -7.70 -1.95
CA HIS A 53 -1.53 -8.41 -2.00
C HIS A 53 -1.34 -9.82 -2.58
N PHE A 54 -1.89 -10.84 -1.92
CA PHE A 54 -1.61 -12.25 -2.20
C PHE A 54 -2.73 -12.99 -2.97
N SER A 55 -3.82 -12.31 -3.29
CA SER A 55 -4.88 -12.90 -4.11
C SER A 55 -5.67 -11.82 -4.84
N LEU A 56 -6.29 -12.22 -5.97
CA LEU A 56 -7.11 -11.32 -6.77
C LEU A 56 -8.27 -10.75 -5.95
N LEU A 57 -8.93 -11.59 -5.16
CA LEU A 57 -10.03 -11.15 -4.29
C LEU A 57 -9.54 -10.14 -3.25
N HIS A 58 -8.37 -10.38 -2.65
CA HIS A 58 -7.82 -9.50 -1.63
C HIS A 58 -7.52 -8.10 -2.18
N ILE A 59 -6.88 -7.98 -3.35
CA ILE A 59 -6.61 -6.67 -3.96
C ILE A 59 -7.90 -5.97 -4.42
N LEU A 60 -8.85 -6.70 -5.00
CA LEU A 60 -10.10 -6.10 -5.48
C LEU A 60 -10.90 -5.47 -4.35
N PHE A 61 -11.07 -6.19 -3.23
CA PHE A 61 -11.83 -5.65 -2.09
C PHE A 61 -11.12 -4.48 -1.41
N ASN A 62 -9.80 -4.55 -1.23
CA ASN A 62 -9.05 -3.43 -0.63
C ASN A 62 -9.10 -2.19 -1.51
N LEU A 63 -8.88 -2.32 -2.83
CA LEU A 63 -8.93 -1.18 -3.74
C LEU A 63 -10.34 -0.62 -3.88
N MET A 64 -11.39 -1.45 -3.80
CA MET A 64 -12.78 -0.99 -3.77
C MET A 64 -13.06 -0.13 -2.53
N TRP A 65 -12.66 -0.60 -1.33
CA TRP A 65 -12.85 0.17 -0.10
C TRP A 65 -11.98 1.43 -0.05
N TRP A 66 -10.73 1.33 -0.48
CA TRP A 66 -9.82 2.47 -0.60
C TRP A 66 -10.38 3.53 -1.56
N TRP A 67 -10.90 3.10 -2.72
CA TRP A 67 -11.50 4.01 -3.70
C TRP A 67 -12.76 4.68 -3.16
N TYR A 68 -13.63 3.92 -2.49
CA TYR A 68 -14.88 4.44 -1.94
C TYR A 68 -14.63 5.38 -0.75
N LEU A 69 -13.94 4.92 0.30
CA LEU A 69 -13.70 5.67 1.53
C LEU A 69 -12.62 6.73 1.34
N GLY A 70 -11.46 6.34 0.84
CA GLY A 70 -10.33 7.24 0.57
C GLY A 70 -10.68 8.29 -0.48
N GLY A 71 -11.40 7.91 -1.54
CA GLY A 71 -11.84 8.85 -2.56
C GLY A 71 -12.84 9.90 -2.05
N GLN A 72 -13.74 9.54 -1.11
CA GLN A 72 -14.62 10.50 -0.44
C GLN A 72 -13.84 11.39 0.52
N MET A 73 -12.90 10.81 1.28
CA MET A 73 -12.05 11.53 2.23
C MET A 73 -11.18 12.58 1.51
N GLU A 74 -10.50 12.19 0.43
CA GLU A 74 -9.65 13.10 -0.35
C GLU A 74 -10.44 14.27 -0.94
N LYS A 75 -11.64 14.00 -1.47
CA LYS A 75 -12.50 15.06 -2.04
C LYS A 75 -13.04 16.03 -1.00
N ARG A 76 -13.35 15.56 0.22
CA ARG A 76 -13.99 16.39 1.27
C ARG A 76 -12.99 17.05 2.20
N LEU A 77 -11.89 16.36 2.51
CA LEU A 77 -10.92 16.76 3.53
C LEU A 77 -9.52 17.08 2.97
N GLY A 78 -9.31 16.83 1.67
CA GLY A 78 -8.04 17.04 0.98
C GLY A 78 -7.10 15.84 1.01
N ALA A 79 -6.19 15.80 0.04
CA ALA A 79 -5.21 14.72 -0.11
C ALA A 79 -4.26 14.59 1.09
N GLY A 80 -3.90 15.70 1.74
CA GLY A 80 -3.01 15.69 2.91
C GLY A 80 -3.54 14.86 4.08
N LYS A 81 -4.84 14.94 4.38
CA LYS A 81 -5.42 14.13 5.48
C LYS A 81 -5.45 12.65 5.13
N LEU A 82 -5.76 12.32 3.87
CA LEU A 82 -5.71 10.92 3.41
C LEU A 82 -4.27 10.38 3.46
N PHE A 83 -3.28 11.17 3.08
CA PHE A 83 -1.87 10.78 3.14
C PHE A 83 -1.41 10.48 4.57
N VAL A 84 -1.69 11.39 5.51
CA VAL A 84 -1.33 11.20 6.92
C VAL A 84 -2.00 9.95 7.48
N LEU A 85 -3.30 9.78 7.23
CA LEU A 85 -4.02 8.58 7.66
C LEU A 85 -3.38 7.31 7.09
N ALA A 86 -3.11 7.27 5.77
CA ALA A 86 -2.54 6.11 5.12
C ALA A 86 -1.17 5.73 5.69
N VAL A 87 -0.28 6.71 5.88
CA VAL A 87 1.08 6.49 6.42
C VAL A 87 1.03 6.02 7.88
N VAL A 88 0.25 6.69 8.73
CA VAL A 88 0.14 6.35 10.15
C VAL A 88 -0.52 4.98 10.32
N SER A 89 -1.61 4.72 9.59
CA SER A 89 -2.28 3.42 9.64
C SER A 89 -1.37 2.29 9.15
N ALA A 90 -0.65 2.48 8.04
CA ALA A 90 0.31 1.48 7.55
C ALA A 90 1.36 1.17 8.62
N PHE A 91 2.02 2.21 9.16
CA PHE A 91 3.07 2.06 10.17
C PHE A 91 2.62 1.32 11.44
N PHE A 92 1.43 1.63 11.98
CA PHE A 92 0.95 1.00 13.21
C PHE A 92 0.26 -0.36 13.00
N SER A 93 -0.04 -0.72 11.75
CA SER A 93 -0.67 -2.00 11.40
C SER A 93 0.31 -3.10 10.98
N GLY A 94 1.57 -2.73 10.71
CA GLY A 94 2.67 -3.65 10.43
C GLY A 94 3.21 -4.30 11.70
#